data_AF-A0A441XU75-F1
#
_entry.id   AF-A0A441XU75-F1
#
_cell.length_a   1.000
_cell.length_b   1.000
_cell.length_c   1.000
_cell.angle_alpha   90.00
_cell.angle_beta   90.00
_cell.angle_gamma   90.00
#
_symmetry.space_group_name_H-M   'P 1'
#
loop_
_entity.id
_entity.type
_entity.pdbx_description
1 polymer ?
#
loop_
_entity_poly.entity_id
_entity_poly.type
_entity_poly.pdbx_seq_one_letter_code
_entity_poly.pdbx_strand_id
1 'polypeptide(L)'
;MLIAHLPAGYILGAFARNRWPGRSGMMTAALLGSVVPDLDMVYFHFVDGGRTHHHAYVTHWPLFWAAVGLVALSVARWRDPRYLASVGVFFAAAMIHMILDSVASPIMWLMPFDRRALELVTVPATYRNWVMSFLLHWTFALELLICTWALALGIRPTQSRAATPKNST
;
A
#
# COMPACT_ATOMS: atom_id res chain seq x y z
N MET A 1 7.96 2.19 6.19
CA MET A 1 7.13 1.79 7.36
C MET A 1 7.31 0.30 7.60
N LEU A 2 6.86 -0.26 8.71
CA LEU A 2 7.05 -1.67 9.05
C LEU A 2 5.73 -2.44 9.09
N ILE A 3 4.76 -1.93 9.83
CA ILE A 3 3.48 -2.61 10.09
C ILE A 3 2.30 -1.87 9.47
N ALA A 4 2.46 -0.60 9.09
CA ALA A 4 1.36 0.26 8.65
C ALA A 4 0.86 -0.04 7.23
N HIS A 5 1.62 -0.72 6.37
CA HIS A 5 1.23 -0.89 4.97
C HIS A 5 -0.04 -1.74 4.81
N LEU A 6 -0.11 -2.90 5.47
CA LEU A 6 -1.30 -3.76 5.41
C LEU A 6 -2.55 -3.08 6.02
N PRO A 7 -2.48 -2.42 7.19
CA PRO A 7 -3.53 -1.53 7.69
C PRO A 7 -3.94 -0.42 6.72
N ALA A 8 -2.99 0.25 6.05
CA ALA A 8 -3.29 1.26 5.04
C ALA A 8 -4.04 0.66 3.84
N GLY A 9 -3.62 -0.53 3.38
CA GLY A 9 -4.34 -1.31 2.37
C GLY A 9 -5.76 -1.66 2.82
N TYR A 10 -5.94 -2.06 4.08
CA TYR A 10 -7.26 -2.32 4.65
C TYR A 10 -8.16 -1.07 4.64
N ILE A 11 -7.63 0.08 5.07
CA ILE A 11 -8.34 1.36 5.05
C ILE A 11 -8.78 1.70 3.62
N LEU A 12 -7.86 1.63 2.66
CA LEU A 12 -8.19 1.87 1.25
C LEU A 12 -9.26 0.90 0.75
N GLY A 13 -9.13 -0.39 1.04
CA GLY A 13 -10.09 -1.43 0.66
C GLY A 13 -11.47 -1.20 1.27
N ALA A 14 -11.54 -0.74 2.52
CA ALA A 14 -12.79 -0.39 3.18
C ALA A 14 -13.50 0.77 2.47
N PHE A 15 -12.78 1.85 2.12
CA PHE A 15 -13.34 2.95 1.36
C PHE A 15 -13.71 2.56 -0.07
N ALA A 16 -12.88 1.75 -0.73
CA ALA A 16 -13.13 1.27 -2.09
C ALA A 16 -14.42 0.45 -2.17
N ARG A 17 -14.67 -0.45 -1.21
CA ARG A 17 -15.94 -1.21 -1.14
C ARG A 17 -17.17 -0.31 -1.03
N ASN A 18 -17.08 0.77 -0.26
CA ASN A 18 -18.18 1.73 -0.11
C ASN A 18 -18.37 2.57 -1.38
N ARG A 19 -17.28 2.91 -2.08
CA ARG A 19 -17.31 3.73 -3.30
C ARG A 19 -17.80 2.98 -4.54
N TRP A 20 -17.57 1.66 -4.61
CA TRP A 20 -18.01 0.77 -5.69
C TRP A 20 -18.79 -0.43 -5.15
N PRO A 21 -20.02 -0.21 -4.62
CA PRO A 21 -20.84 -1.28 -4.09
C PRO A 21 -21.15 -2.32 -5.18
N GLY A 22 -21.13 -3.60 -4.81
CA GLY A 22 -21.39 -4.72 -5.73
C GLY A 22 -20.20 -5.15 -6.58
N ARG A 23 -19.07 -4.44 -6.56
CA ARG A 23 -17.83 -4.92 -7.19
C ARG A 23 -17.02 -5.78 -6.21
N SER A 24 -16.76 -7.02 -6.58
CA SER A 24 -15.98 -7.96 -5.78
C SER A 24 -14.48 -7.68 -5.86
N GLY A 25 -13.73 -8.18 -4.88
CA GLY A 25 -12.26 -8.17 -4.89
C GLY A 25 -11.58 -6.85 -4.49
N MET A 26 -12.32 -5.78 -4.15
CA MET A 26 -11.71 -4.50 -3.74
C MET A 26 -10.79 -4.64 -2.52
N MET A 27 -11.24 -5.36 -1.49
CA MET A 27 -10.44 -5.58 -0.29
C MET A 27 -9.18 -6.38 -0.62
N THR A 28 -9.34 -7.51 -1.31
CA THR A 28 -8.20 -8.34 -1.73
C THR A 28 -7.20 -7.56 -2.57
N ALA A 29 -7.67 -6.78 -3.55
CA ALA A 29 -6.81 -5.95 -4.39
C ALA A 29 -6.03 -4.91 -3.57
N ALA A 30 -6.69 -4.24 -2.62
CA ALA A 30 -6.04 -3.25 -1.77
C ALA A 30 -4.98 -3.88 -0.86
N LEU A 31 -5.31 -5.01 -0.21
CA LEU A 31 -4.38 -5.72 0.67
C LEU A 31 -3.17 -6.27 -0.08
N LEU A 32 -3.39 -6.87 -1.25
CA LEU A 32 -2.29 -7.36 -2.09
C LEU A 32 -1.42 -6.19 -2.57
N GLY A 33 -2.03 -5.14 -3.12
CA GLY A 33 -1.27 -3.99 -3.62
C GLY A 33 -0.47 -3.29 -2.54
N SER A 34 -0.95 -3.27 -1.30
CA SER A 34 -0.23 -2.66 -0.18
C SER A 34 0.95 -3.46 0.34
N VAL A 35 1.08 -4.76 0.02
CA VAL A 35 2.17 -5.62 0.54
C VAL A 35 3.08 -6.19 -0.53
N VAL A 36 2.63 -6.24 -1.80
CA VAL A 36 3.43 -6.78 -2.90
C VAL A 36 4.80 -6.09 -3.04
N PRO A 37 4.96 -4.77 -2.86
CA PRO A 37 6.28 -4.14 -2.88
C PRO A 37 7.29 -4.79 -1.91
N ASP A 38 6.86 -5.11 -0.68
CA ASP A 38 7.69 -5.73 0.35
C ASP A 38 7.97 -7.22 0.14
N LEU A 39 7.40 -7.86 -0.89
CA LEU A 39 7.74 -9.27 -1.18
C LEU A 39 9.21 -9.43 -1.59
N ASP A 40 9.88 -8.35 -1.97
CA ASP A 40 11.32 -8.31 -2.16
C ASP A 40 12.11 -8.60 -0.88
N MET A 41 11.51 -8.48 0.31
CA MET A 41 12.13 -8.87 1.58
C MET A 41 12.44 -10.37 1.65
N VAL A 42 11.65 -11.20 0.95
CA VAL A 42 11.95 -12.63 0.81
C VAL A 42 13.25 -12.81 0.01
N TYR A 43 13.38 -12.11 -1.12
CA TYR A 43 14.60 -12.13 -1.92
C TYR A 43 15.79 -11.55 -1.14
N PHE A 44 15.60 -10.42 -0.48
CA PHE A 44 16.59 -9.74 0.36
C PHE A 44 17.21 -10.68 1.40
N HIS A 45 16.38 -11.42 2.14
CA HIS A 45 16.85 -12.29 3.22
C HIS A 45 17.39 -13.64 2.72
N PHE A 46 16.73 -14.27 1.74
CA PHE A 46 17.04 -15.66 1.37
C PHE A 46 17.97 -15.80 0.17
N VAL A 47 18.10 -14.77 -0.67
CA VAL A 47 18.89 -14.83 -1.91
C VAL A 47 20.00 -13.78 -1.94
N ASP A 48 19.65 -12.52 -1.73
CA ASP A 48 20.61 -11.41 -1.80
C ASP A 48 21.55 -11.37 -0.58
N GLY A 49 21.14 -11.97 0.54
CA GLY A 49 21.92 -11.99 1.78
C GLY A 49 22.05 -10.60 2.42
N GLY A 50 21.08 -9.72 2.18
CA GLY A 50 21.02 -8.37 2.75
C GLY A 50 22.05 -7.38 2.21
N ARG A 51 22.61 -7.61 1.01
CA ARG A 51 23.67 -6.77 0.42
C ARG A 51 23.12 -5.49 -0.18
N THR A 52 21.94 -5.56 -0.75
CA THR A 52 21.23 -4.47 -1.40
C THR A 52 20.09 -4.03 -0.50
N HIS A 53 20.08 -2.75 -0.09
CA HIS A 53 18.95 -2.21 0.68
C HIS A 53 17.64 -2.42 -0.09
N HIS A 54 16.58 -2.93 0.55
CA HIS A 54 15.38 -3.36 -0.18
C HIS A 54 14.68 -2.23 -0.97
N HIS A 55 14.73 -0.98 -0.48
CA HIS A 55 14.27 0.19 -1.25
C HIS A 55 15.05 0.48 -2.54
N ALA A 56 16.15 -0.21 -2.80
CA ALA A 56 16.87 -0.14 -4.07
C ALA A 56 16.27 -1.06 -5.15
N TYR A 57 15.47 -2.06 -4.77
CA TYR A 57 14.82 -2.96 -5.72
C TYR A 57 13.71 -2.26 -6.51
N VAL A 58 13.43 -2.78 -7.71
CA VAL A 58 12.42 -2.26 -8.65
C VAL A 58 11.01 -2.22 -8.03
N THR A 59 10.74 -3.12 -7.10
CA THR A 59 9.53 -3.17 -6.25
C THR A 59 9.30 -1.90 -5.44
N HIS A 60 10.34 -1.10 -5.19
CA HIS A 60 10.27 0.18 -4.50
C HIS A 60 10.49 1.38 -5.44
N TRP A 61 10.31 1.20 -6.75
CA TRP A 61 10.39 2.28 -7.73
C TRP A 61 8.97 2.78 -8.08
N PRO A 62 8.56 3.98 -7.66
CA PRO A 62 7.20 4.47 -7.89
C PRO A 62 6.82 4.57 -9.37
N LEU A 63 7.76 4.96 -10.26
CA LEU A 63 7.50 4.98 -11.70
C LEU A 63 7.28 3.59 -12.30
N PHE A 64 7.87 2.54 -11.73
CA PHE A 64 7.57 1.17 -12.16
C PHE A 64 6.10 0.84 -11.90
N TRP A 65 5.60 1.09 -10.68
CA TRP A 65 4.18 0.89 -10.35
C TRP A 65 3.24 1.75 -11.17
N ALA A 66 3.60 3.02 -11.42
CA ALA A 66 2.81 3.92 -12.26
C ALA A 66 2.74 3.41 -13.72
N ALA A 67 3.87 3.01 -14.30
CA ALA A 67 3.93 2.52 -15.68
C ALA A 67 3.17 1.20 -15.85
N VAL A 68 3.44 0.21 -14.98
CA VAL A 68 2.73 -1.08 -15.01
C VAL A 68 1.25 -0.88 -14.72
N GLY A 69 0.90 0.03 -13.81
CA GLY A 69 -0.48 0.39 -13.50
C GLY A 69 -1.22 0.98 -14.69
N LEU A 70 -0.59 1.91 -15.42
CA LEU A 70 -1.18 2.49 -16.63
C LEU A 70 -1.46 1.42 -17.69
N VAL A 71 -0.51 0.50 -17.91
CA VAL A 71 -0.68 -0.61 -18.84
C VAL A 71 -1.81 -1.54 -18.38
N ALA A 72 -1.81 -1.95 -17.11
CA ALA A 72 -2.81 -2.84 -16.54
C ALA A 72 -4.23 -2.25 -16.58
N LEU A 73 -4.38 -0.97 -16.24
CA LEU A 73 -5.63 -0.23 -16.35
C LEU A 73 -6.11 -0.14 -17.80
N SER A 74 -5.20 0.13 -18.73
CA SER A 74 -5.52 0.13 -20.17
C SER A 74 -6.02 -1.25 -20.60
N VAL A 75 -5.29 -2.32 -20.28
CA VAL A 75 -5.71 -3.69 -20.61
C VAL A 75 -7.07 -4.03 -19.98
N ALA A 76 -7.28 -3.71 -18.71
CA ALA A 76 -8.56 -3.95 -18.03
C ALA A 76 -9.71 -3.19 -18.70
N ARG A 77 -9.48 -1.93 -19.11
CA ARG A 77 -10.49 -1.10 -19.78
C ARG A 77 -10.89 -1.65 -21.15
N TRP A 78 -9.97 -2.32 -21.84
CA TRP A 78 -10.19 -2.87 -23.18
C TRP A 78 -10.74 -4.30 -23.15
N ARG A 79 -10.27 -5.13 -22.20
CA ARG A 79 -10.66 -6.54 -22.12
C ARG A 79 -11.93 -6.76 -21.31
N ASP A 80 -11.99 -6.21 -20.11
CA ASP A 80 -13.11 -6.43 -19.21
C ASP A 80 -13.20 -5.31 -18.14
N PRO A 81 -13.98 -4.25 -18.41
CA PRO A 81 -14.08 -3.07 -17.54
C PRO A 81 -14.58 -3.34 -16.11
N ARG A 82 -15.10 -4.55 -15.83
CA ARG A 82 -15.52 -4.91 -14.47
C ARG A 82 -14.34 -4.92 -13.49
N TYR A 83 -13.15 -5.29 -13.96
CA TYR A 83 -11.92 -5.35 -13.15
C TYR A 83 -11.22 -4.00 -12.98
N LEU A 84 -11.60 -2.99 -13.77
CA LEU A 84 -10.91 -1.69 -13.79
C LEU A 84 -10.76 -1.07 -12.39
N ALA A 85 -11.82 -1.15 -11.57
CA ALA A 85 -11.80 -0.63 -10.21
C ALA A 85 -10.83 -1.44 -9.31
N SER A 86 -10.85 -2.77 -9.35
CA SER A 86 -9.97 -3.60 -8.51
C SER A 86 -8.51 -3.44 -8.91
N VAL A 87 -8.23 -3.38 -10.21
CA VAL A 87 -6.88 -3.08 -10.74
C VAL A 87 -6.43 -1.70 -10.27
N GLY A 88 -7.27 -0.68 -10.39
CA GLY A 88 -6.95 0.66 -9.91
C GLY A 88 -6.68 0.71 -8.41
N VAL A 89 -7.46 -0.01 -7.60
CA VAL A 89 -7.28 -0.10 -6.15
C VAL A 89 -5.96 -0.80 -5.80
N PHE A 90 -5.59 -1.86 -6.52
CA PHE A 90 -4.30 -2.54 -6.33
C PHE A 90 -3.13 -1.58 -6.55
N PHE A 91 -3.10 -0.87 -7.68
CA PHE A 91 -2.00 0.06 -7.97
C PHE A 91 -2.03 1.30 -7.05
N ALA A 92 -3.22 1.77 -6.65
CA ALA A 92 -3.34 2.83 -5.66
C ALA A 92 -2.77 2.40 -4.30
N ALA A 93 -2.97 1.14 -3.88
CA ALA A 93 -2.40 0.61 -2.66
C ALA A 93 -0.87 0.51 -2.74
N ALA A 94 -0.32 0.06 -3.88
CA ALA A 94 1.13 0.06 -4.12
C ALA A 94 1.72 1.48 -4.10
N MET A 95 1.01 2.47 -4.62
CA MET A 95 1.43 3.87 -4.53
C MET A 95 1.36 4.43 -3.11
N ILE A 96 0.32 4.08 -2.35
CA ILE A 96 0.22 4.43 -0.93
C ILE A 96 1.40 3.84 -0.16
N HIS A 97 1.80 2.61 -0.47
CA HIS A 97 2.99 1.99 0.12
C HIS A 97 4.23 2.87 -0.07
N MET A 98 4.53 3.29 -1.32
CA MET A 98 5.67 4.17 -1.63
C MET A 98 5.60 5.52 -0.88
N ILE A 99 4.40 6.09 -0.76
CA ILE A 99 4.17 7.33 -0.02
C ILE A 99 4.47 7.14 1.47
N LEU A 100 4.02 6.04 2.06
CA LEU A 100 4.25 5.74 3.47
C LEU A 100 5.73 5.52 3.76
N ASP A 101 6.46 4.83 2.88
CA ASP A 101 7.90 4.66 3.07
C ASP A 101 8.67 5.96 2.98
N SER A 102 8.26 6.87 2.09
CA SER A 102 8.89 8.18 1.94
C SER A 102 8.85 9.01 3.24
N VAL A 103 7.99 8.67 4.21
CA VAL A 103 7.92 9.37 5.50
C VAL A 103 9.20 9.20 6.32
N ALA A 104 9.72 7.98 6.39
CA ALA A 104 10.79 7.61 7.33
C ALA A 104 11.90 6.77 6.69
N SER A 105 11.91 6.71 5.36
CA SER A 105 12.89 5.96 4.60
C SER A 105 13.08 6.54 3.20
N PRO A 106 14.29 6.42 2.64
CA PRO A 106 14.60 6.94 1.31
C PRO A 106 13.91 6.11 0.22
N ILE A 107 13.08 6.75 -0.61
CA ILE A 107 12.44 6.15 -1.80
C ILE A 107 12.84 6.93 -3.05
N MET A 108 13.31 6.21 -4.07
CA MET A 108 13.75 6.80 -5.34
C MET A 108 12.57 6.96 -6.32
N TRP A 109 11.82 8.04 -6.15
CA TRP A 109 10.61 8.31 -6.94
C TRP A 109 10.83 8.33 -8.45
N LEU A 110 12.01 8.75 -8.90
CA LEU A 110 12.33 8.95 -10.32
C LEU A 110 13.16 7.82 -10.95
N MET A 111 13.40 6.72 -10.23
CA MET A 111 14.06 5.57 -10.83
C MET A 111 13.23 4.99 -11.99
N PRO A 112 13.86 4.59 -13.11
CA PRO A 112 15.30 4.43 -13.32
C PRO A 112 16.06 5.68 -13.82
N PHE A 113 15.38 6.82 -13.98
CA PHE A 113 15.96 8.02 -14.61
C PHE A 113 16.85 8.84 -13.66
N ASP A 114 16.47 8.92 -12.39
CA ASP A 114 17.24 9.62 -11.35
C ASP A 114 17.24 8.81 -10.05
N ARG A 115 18.41 8.75 -9.41
CA ARG A 115 18.67 8.02 -8.16
C ARG A 115 18.46 8.86 -6.90
N ARG A 116 18.07 10.13 -7.03
CA ARG A 116 17.72 10.96 -5.87
C ARG A 116 16.59 10.30 -5.08
N ALA A 117 16.87 10.03 -3.80
CA ALA A 117 15.88 9.53 -2.87
C ALA A 117 15.15 10.68 -2.19
N LEU A 118 13.83 10.53 -2.07
CA LEU A 118 13.00 11.38 -1.22
C LEU A 118 12.81 10.68 0.13
N GLU A 119 13.10 11.41 1.19
CA GLU A 119 12.85 11.03 2.58
C GLU A 119 12.36 12.29 3.30
N LEU A 120 11.20 12.23 3.97
CA LEU A 120 10.65 13.37 4.69
C LEU A 120 11.31 13.55 6.06
N VAL A 121 11.57 12.44 6.75
CA VAL A 121 12.17 12.44 8.09
C VAL A 121 13.21 11.34 8.15
N THR A 122 14.48 11.72 8.27
CA THR A 122 15.57 10.76 8.47
C THR A 122 15.55 10.21 9.88
N VAL A 123 15.49 8.88 10.00
CA VAL A 123 15.56 8.19 11.30
C VAL A 123 17.02 7.85 11.61
N PRO A 124 17.62 8.45 12.65
CA PRO A 124 19.02 8.20 12.99
C PRO A 124 19.21 6.75 13.47
N ALA A 125 20.27 6.09 13.02
CA ALA A 125 20.64 4.74 13.44
C ALA A 125 21.30 4.72 14.83
N THR A 126 20.57 5.18 15.85
CA THR A 126 21.06 5.32 17.23
C THR A 126 21.36 3.99 17.91
N TYR A 127 20.66 2.92 17.53
CA TYR A 127 20.80 1.57 18.09
C TYR A 127 21.44 0.61 17.09
N ARG A 128 22.03 -0.49 17.58
CA ARG A 128 22.67 -1.54 16.75
C ARG A 128 21.74 -2.13 15.68
N ASN A 129 20.45 -2.22 15.98
CA ASN A 129 19.43 -2.64 15.03
C ASN A 129 18.64 -1.41 14.59
N TRP A 130 18.61 -1.15 13.29
CA TRP A 130 17.85 -0.02 12.73
C TRP A 130 16.36 -0.12 13.06
N VAL A 131 15.79 -1.33 13.13
CA VAL A 131 14.40 -1.54 13.54
C VAL A 131 14.13 -0.96 14.93
N MET A 132 15.06 -1.11 15.87
CA MET A 132 14.90 -0.52 17.21
C MET A 132 14.99 1.00 17.17
N SER A 133 15.86 1.54 16.31
CA SER A 133 15.94 2.99 16.09
C SER A 133 14.62 3.52 15.54
N PHE A 134 13.99 2.80 14.61
CA PHE A 134 12.70 3.17 14.04
C PHE A 134 11.54 3.04 15.03
N LEU A 135 11.42 1.91 15.75
CA LEU A 135 10.35 1.68 16.74
C LEU A 135 10.31 2.73 17.85
N LEU A 136 11.48 3.25 18.23
CA LEU A 136 11.61 4.26 19.29
C LEU A 136 11.58 5.70 18.74
N HIS A 137 11.52 5.87 17.43
CA HIS A 137 11.42 7.18 16.80
C HIS A 137 9.97 7.66 16.76
N TRP A 138 9.74 8.97 16.87
CA TRP A 138 8.39 9.54 16.94
C TRP A 138 7.55 9.24 15.69
N THR A 139 8.19 9.03 14.53
CA THR A 139 7.50 8.66 13.28
C THR A 139 6.76 7.33 13.40
N PHE A 140 7.15 6.45 14.33
CA PHE A 140 6.42 5.21 14.61
C PHE A 140 5.00 5.46 15.12
N ALA A 141 4.72 6.63 15.73
CA ALA A 141 3.37 7.01 16.13
C ALA A 141 2.40 7.08 14.93
N LEU A 142 2.89 7.40 13.72
CA LEU A 142 2.09 7.39 12.51
C LEU A 142 1.66 5.96 12.14
N GLU A 143 2.51 4.96 12.39
CA GLU A 143 2.13 3.56 12.17
C GLU A 143 1.00 3.14 13.11
N LEU A 144 1.11 3.49 14.38
CA LEU A 144 0.07 3.23 15.37
C LEU A 144 -1.23 3.95 15.01
N LEU A 145 -1.16 5.17 14.49
CA LEU A 145 -2.33 5.91 14.02
C LEU A 145 -3.03 5.21 12.85
N ILE A 146 -2.28 4.71 11.86
CA ILE A 146 -2.84 3.97 10.73
C ILE A 146 -3.43 2.63 11.21
N CYS A 147 -2.72 1.90 12.08
CA CYS A 147 -3.21 0.65 12.67
C CYS A 147 -4.51 0.85 13.46
N THR A 148 -4.57 1.86 14.32
CA THR A 148 -5.76 2.18 15.12
C THR A 148 -6.93 2.62 14.25
N TRP A 149 -6.69 3.37 13.17
CA TRP A 149 -7.73 3.73 12.22
C TRP A 149 -8.28 2.50 11.48
N ALA A 150 -7.41 1.61 11.00
CA ALA A 150 -7.82 0.36 10.37
C ALA A 150 -8.67 -0.50 11.32
N LEU A 151 -8.24 -0.62 12.58
CA LEU A 151 -8.98 -1.34 13.62
C LEU A 151 -10.35 -0.68 13.89
N ALA A 152 -10.40 0.64 14.02
CA ALA A 152 -11.65 1.37 14.21
C ALA A 152 -12.63 1.17 13.04
N LEU A 153 -12.14 1.06 11.80
CA LEU A 153 -12.97 0.72 10.64
C LEU A 153 -13.44 -0.74 10.66
N GLY A 154 -12.66 -1.67 11.21
CA GLY A 154 -13.01 -3.09 11.32
C GLY A 154 -14.02 -3.39 12.44
N ILE A 155 -14.00 -2.63 13.53
CA ILE A 155 -14.91 -2.82 14.67
C ILE A 155 -16.28 -2.15 14.46
N ARG A 156 -16.34 -1.10 13.62
CA ARG A 156 -17.62 -0.43 13.32
C ARG A 156 -18.61 -1.44 12.75
N PRO A 157 -19.83 -1.56 13.31
CA PRO A 157 -20.86 -2.41 12.75
C PRO A 157 -21.06 -2.02 11.29
N THR A 158 -20.88 -2.98 10.38
CA THR A 158 -21.35 -2.83 9.01
C THR A 158 -22.83 -2.52 9.11
N GLN A 159 -23.20 -1.26 8.90
CA GLN A 159 -24.60 -0.93 8.66
C GLN A 159 -24.95 -1.68 7.38
N SER A 160 -25.57 -2.85 7.55
CA SER A 160 -26.28 -3.53 6.50
C SER A 160 -27.20 -2.47 5.90
N ARG A 161 -26.89 -2.00 4.69
CA ARG A 161 -27.89 -1.39 3.83
C ARG A 161 -28.89 -2.51 3.60
N ALA A 162 -29.86 -2.62 4.51
CA ALA A 162 -31.07 -3.40 4.36
C ALA A 162 -31.78 -2.80 3.14
N ALA A 163 -31.44 -3.35 1.98
CA ALA A 163 -32.19 -3.16 0.78
C ALA A 163 -33.33 -4.17 0.84
N THR A 164 -34.57 -3.69 0.99
CA THR A 164 -35.78 -4.24 0.34
C THR A 164 -36.99 -3.38 0.69
N PRO A 165 -37.99 -3.26 -0.19
CA PRO A 165 -37.92 -2.94 -1.61
C PRO A 165 -38.86 -1.76 -1.96
N LYS A 166 -38.73 -1.23 -3.19
CA LYS A 166 -39.83 -0.49 -3.82
C LYS A 166 -40.90 -1.46 -4.32
N ASN A 167 -42.15 -0.98 -4.28
CA ASN A 167 -43.41 -1.50 -4.86
C ASN A 167 -44.31 -2.18 -3.81
N SER A 168 -45.62 -1.92 -3.76
CA SER A 168 -46.57 -1.67 -4.87
C SER A 168 -47.85 -0.93 -4.41
N THR A 169 -48.46 -0.22 -5.38
CA THR A 169 -49.87 0.23 -5.49
C THR A 169 -50.43 1.17 -4.43
#